data_AF-A0A371HL97-F1
#
_entry.id   AF-A0A371HL97-F1
#
_cell.length_a   1.000
_cell.length_b   1.000
_cell.length_c   1.000
_cell.angle_alpha   90.00
_cell.angle_beta   90.00
_cell.angle_gamma   90.00
#
_symmetry.space_group_name_H-M   'P 1'
#
loop_
_entity.id
_entity.type
_entity.pdbx_description
1 polymer ?
#
loop_
_entity_poly.entity_id
_entity_poly.type
_entity_poly.pdbx_seq_one_letter_code
_entity_poly.pdbx_strand_id
1 'polypeptide(L)' 'MEDSLVSGVCETCEIRKKHKESFPTRKSWRVKKILEIVHLDLCTVEIPAYGGNRYFIIFIDDFSRNQKHATF' A
#
# COMPACT_ATOMS: atom_id res chain seq x y z
N MET A 1 -12.22 25.51 -33.11
CA MET A 1 -11.53 25.21 -31.85
C MET A 1 -10.59 24.08 -32.21
N GLU A 2 -9.41 24.44 -32.71
CA GLU A 2 -8.45 23.51 -33.27
C GLU A 2 -7.92 22.59 -32.18
N ASP A 3 -8.29 21.31 -32.27
CA ASP A 3 -7.62 20.23 -31.58
C ASP A 3 -6.21 20.12 -32.17
N SER A 4 -5.26 20.78 -31.50
CA SER A 4 -3.87 20.72 -31.86
C SER A 4 -3.38 19.27 -31.71
N LEU A 5 -3.27 18.57 -32.83
CA LEU A 5 -2.53 17.31 -32.97
C LEU A 5 -1.03 17.58 -32.77
N VAL A 6 -0.65 17.89 -31.54
CA VAL A 6 0.72 17.74 -31.05
C VAL A 6 0.89 16.25 -30.80
N SER A 7 1.60 15.59 -31.73
CA SER A 7 1.72 14.12 -31.86
C SER A 7 0.41 13.47 -32.34
N GLY A 8 0.48 12.65 -33.39
CA GLY A 8 -0.67 11.97 -34.01
C GLY A 8 -1.33 10.88 -33.15
N VAL A 9 -1.36 11.04 -31.83
CA VAL A 9 -1.93 10.09 -30.88
C VAL A 9 -3.06 10.76 -30.10
N CYS A 10 -4.22 10.10 -30.04
CA CYS A 10 -5.37 10.61 -29.32
C CYS A 10 -5.14 10.55 -27.80
N GLU A 11 -5.63 11.53 -27.03
CA GLU A 11 -5.50 11.58 -25.57
C GLU A 11 -5.99 10.29 -24.88
N THR A 12 -7.13 9.76 -25.33
CA THR A 12 -7.69 8.51 -24.82
C THR A 12 -6.77 7.31 -25.10
N CYS A 13 -6.06 7.34 -26.23
CA CYS A 13 -5.14 6.30 -26.67
C CYS A 13 -3.89 6.30 -25.77
N GLU A 14 -3.36 7.48 -25.46
CA GLU A 14 -2.24 7.67 -24.53
C GLU A 14 -2.58 7.14 -23.13
N ILE A 15 -3.73 7.53 -22.57
CA ILE A 15 -4.13 7.10 -21.21
C ILE A 15 -4.31 5.58 -21.13
N ARG A 16 -4.93 4.97 -22.14
CA ARG A 16 -5.22 3.52 -22.15
C ARG A 16 -3.98 2.67 -22.45
N LYS A 17 -3.03 3.18 -23.24
CA LYS A 17 -1.79 2.46 -23.58
C LYS A 17 -0.64 2.73 -22.61
N LYS A 18 -0.83 3.63 -21.65
CA LYS A 18 0.18 3.93 -20.64
C LYS A 18 0.56 2.67 -19.88
N HIS A 19 1.81 2.25 -20.02
CA HIS A 19 2.37 1.19 -19.20
C HIS A 19 2.41 1.65 -17.74
N LYS A 20 2.26 0.71 -16.80
CA LYS A 20 2.43 1.02 -15.39
C LYS A 20 3.87 1.48 -15.16
N GLU A 21 4.03 2.74 -14.77
CA GLU A 21 5.34 3.25 -14.37
C GLU A 21 5.92 2.37 -13.27
N SER A 22 7.23 2.15 -13.32
CA SER A 22 7.92 1.47 -12.22
C SER A 22 7.69 2.26 -10.93
N PHE A 23 7.41 1.55 -9.83
CA PHE A 23 7.31 2.21 -8.54
C PHE A 23 8.63 2.93 -8.25
N PRO A 24 8.61 4.20 -7.80
CA PRO A 24 9.83 4.89 -7.45
C PRO A 24 10.56 4.08 -6.39
N THR A 25 11.81 3.70 -6.67
CA THR A 25 12.73 3.09 -5.71
C THR A 25 13.16 4.15 -4.71
N ARG A 26 12.22 4.61 -3.88
CA ARG A 26 12.59 5.33 -2.66
C ARG A 26 13.40 4.36 -1.81
N LYS A 27 14.56 4.81 -1.32
CA LYS A 27 15.26 4.14 -0.22
C LYS A 27 14.20 3.81 0.82
N SER A 28 14.03 2.53 1.17
CA SER A 28 13.02 2.11 2.14
C SER A 28 13.12 3.05 3.35
N TRP A 29 12.07 3.81 3.65
CA TRP A 29 12.04 4.59 4.88
C TRP A 29 12.07 3.57 6.01
N ARG A 30 13.26 3.34 6.58
CA ARG A 30 13.40 2.45 7.72
C ARG A 30 12.92 3.20 8.94
N VAL A 31 11.90 2.65 9.58
CA VAL A 31 11.43 3.09 10.88
C VAL A 31 12.59 3.07 11.88
N LYS A 32 12.74 4.13 12.66
CA LYS A 32 13.86 4.31 13.60
C LYS A 32 13.42 4.21 15.06
N LYS A 33 12.13 4.34 15.34
CA LYS A 33 11.57 4.31 16.69
C LYS A 33 10.34 3.40 16.76
N ILE A 34 10.14 2.79 17.92
CA ILE A 34 8.93 2.04 18.26
C ILE A 34 7.70 2.94 18.05
N LEU A 35 6.67 2.42 17.38
CA LEU A 35 5.39 3.11 17.08
C LEU A 35 5.51 4.34 16.16
N GLU A 36 6.63 4.55 15.46
CA GLU A 36 6.74 5.65 14.49
C GLU A 36 5.81 5.44 13.28
N ILE A 37 5.61 4.18 12.86
CA ILE A 37 4.62 3.80 11.84
C ILE A 37 3.88 2.55 12.33
N VAL A 38 2.56 2.70 12.53
CA VAL A 38 1.66 1.59 12.85
C VAL A 38 0.68 1.42 11.69
N HIS A 39 0.69 0.25 11.08
CA HIS A 39 -0.31 -0.14 10.09
C HIS A 39 -1.53 -0.70 10.81
N LEU A 40 -2.70 -0.15 10.47
CA LEU A 40 -4.00 -0.62 10.93
C LEU A 40 -4.65 -1.44 9.82
N ASP A 41 -5.16 -2.61 10.16
CA ASP A 41 -6.00 -3.38 9.26
C ASP A 41 -7.32 -3.77 9.94
N LEU A 42 -8.41 -3.73 9.18
CA LEU A 42 -9.74 -4.14 9.61
C LEU A 42 -10.13 -5.36 8.78
N CYS A 43 -10.24 -6.50 9.43
CA CYS A 43 -10.62 -7.73 8.77
C CYS A 43 -12.03 -8.15 9.20
N THR A 44 -12.73 -8.78 8.26
CA THR A 44 -14.03 -9.41 8.50
C THR A 44 -13.86 -10.93 8.53
N VAL A 45 -14.59 -11.60 9.42
CA VAL A 45 -14.66 -13.06 9.49
C VAL A 45 -16.03 -13.53 9.07
N GLU A 46 -16.07 -14.59 8.26
CA GLU A 46 -17.32 -15.19 7.80
C GLU A 46 -18.09 -15.84 8.97
N ILE A 47 -17.36 -16.58 9.82
CA ILE A 47 -17.88 -17.22 11.01
C ILE A 47 -17.70 -16.26 12.19
N PRO A 48 -18.78 -15.88 12.91
CA PRO A 48 -18.67 -15.02 14.09
C PRO A 48 -17.77 -15.63 15.16
N ALA A 49 -16.93 -14.79 15.77
CA ALA A 49 -16.20 -15.14 16.96
C ALA A 49 -17.15 -15.33 18.16
N TYR A 50 -16.59 -15.81 19.28
CA TYR A 50 -17.32 -15.88 20.54
C TYR A 50 -17.91 -14.50 20.90
N GLY A 51 -19.21 -14.45 21.18
CA GLY A 51 -19.95 -13.19 21.40
C GLY A 51 -20.55 -12.55 20.13
N GLY A 52 -20.45 -13.19 18.96
CA GLY A 52 -21.14 -12.75 17.74
C GLY A 52 -20.39 -11.71 16.91
N ASN A 53 -19.15 -11.36 17.29
CA ASN A 53 -18.33 -10.38 16.59
C ASN A 53 -17.87 -10.92 15.22
N ARG A 54 -17.93 -10.08 14.18
CA ARG A 54 -17.50 -10.42 12.81
C ARG A 54 -16.30 -9.64 12.32
N TYR A 55 -15.76 -8.76 13.16
CA TYR A 55 -14.67 -7.88 12.78
C TYR A 55 -13.55 -7.99 13.81
N PHE A 56 -12.31 -7.92 13.33
CA PHE A 56 -11.16 -7.71 14.19
C PHE A 56 -10.23 -6.68 13.56
N ILE A 57 -9.52 -5.97 14.43
CA ILE A 57 -8.58 -4.92 14.06
C ILE A 57 -7.18 -5.40 14.41
N ILE A 58 -6.24 -5.31 13.46
CA ILE A 58 -4.83 -5.61 13.70
C ILE A 58 -4.04 -4.30 13.70
N PHE A 59 -3.19 -4.13 14.70
CA PHE A 59 -2.17 -3.09 14.73
C PHE A 59 -0.80 -3.73 14.50
N ILE A 60 -0.09 -3.29 13.46
CA ILE A 60 1.25 -3.78 13.12
C ILE A 60 2.23 -2.62 13.18
N ASP A 61 3.08 -2.62 14.20
CA ASP A 61 4.19 -1.68 14.30
C ASP A 61 5.31 -2.08 13.32
N ASP A 62 5.63 -1.19 12.36
CA ASP A 62 6.62 -1.47 11.32
C ASP A 62 8.05 -1.52 11.88
N PHE A 63 8.29 -0.87 13.03
CA PHE A 63 9.59 -0.94 13.70
C PHE A 63 9.89 -2.34 14.24
N SER A 64 8.96 -2.93 15.00
CA SER A 64 9.11 -4.29 15.56
C SER A 64 9.02 -5.40 14.51
N ARG A 65 8.24 -5.22 13.43
CA ARG A 65 8.06 -6.24 12.37
C ARG A 65 9.36 -6.69 11.70
N ASN A 66 10.32 -5.77 11.56
CA ASN A 66 11.59 -6.02 10.86
C ASN A 66 12.79 -6.18 11.79
N GLN A 67 12.60 -6.14 13.11
CA GLN A 67 13.63 -6.57 14.04
C GLN A 67 13.71 -8.09 13.98
N LYS A 68 14.47 -8.61 13.02
CA LYS A 68 15.06 -9.92 13.19
C LYS A 68 15.84 -9.82 14.50
N HIS A 69 15.33 -10.45 15.55
CA HIS A 69 16.17 -10.78 16.70
C HIS A 69 17.37 -11.50 16.09
N ALA A 70 18.54 -10.84 16.12
CA ALA A 70 19.81 -11.52 16.02
C ALA A 70 19.94 -12.33 17.30
N THR A 71 19.21 -13.44 17.38
CA THR A 71 19.49 -14.51 18.33
C THR A 71 20.78 -15.16 17.84
N PHE A 72 21.80 -15.02 18.68
CA PHE A 72 23.13 -15.62 18.59
C PHE A 72 23.06 -17.14 18.35
#